data_AF-A0ABD3ZSC7-F1
#
_entry.id   AF-A0ABD3ZSC7-F1
#
_cell.length_a   1.000
_cell.length_b   1.000
_cell.length_c   1.000
_cell.angle_alpha   90.00
_cell.angle_beta   90.00
_cell.angle_gamma   90.00
#
_symmetry.space_group_name_H-M   'P 1'
#
loop_
_entity.id
_entity.type
_entity.pdbx_description
1 polymer ?
#
loop_
_entity_poly.entity_id
_entity_poly.type
_entity_poly.pdbx_seq_one_letter_code
_entity_poly.pdbx_strand_id
1 'polypeptide(L)'
;MTNPNARSAANSLRAQLAPAPSEPTTYAQQIADELIEYLNEWHSLPETWDNDLDARIHRWYADAPKVFPKKPYFSPSSANACPRELYHKAIGSPKDETRKPPYQGRWTRIGTAIGDMIQRDLLFMEKHFEKKTGRPCPFSFERNEDGTPVFEDFAKRNHKIEHAGKTFHLYGTCDGIMRYVTEDGEVLRVGLEIKSKQTSAARTSFYSLKKPDEKHVKQCVAYAEMYGVDLYVILYVNASKKAWEYEEGEFEKSPDIRAFGLEIGREEIDVLLDRFVEIQNSIDDGKPMAVDLNGWTFNGYKTAIAQSLTAAELEAIRDKVSRVKRSNVFDSTKRQYAGALEFIEKVRKGEAV
;
A
#
# COMPACT_ATOMS: atom_id res chain seq x y z
N MET A 1 -58.72 -10.66 6.60
CA MET A 1 -58.35 -10.79 5.16
C MET A 1 -57.17 -9.89 4.90
N THR A 2 -55.95 -10.43 4.82
CA THR A 2 -54.75 -9.66 4.49
C THR A 2 -54.63 -9.54 2.97
N ASN A 3 -54.54 -8.31 2.48
CA ASN A 3 -54.59 -7.98 1.05
C ASN A 3 -53.35 -8.53 0.32
N PRO A 4 -53.49 -9.51 -0.60
CA PRO A 4 -52.36 -10.16 -1.27
C PRO A 4 -51.56 -9.21 -2.18
N ASN A 5 -52.14 -8.09 -2.62
CA ASN A 5 -51.45 -7.11 -3.46
C ASN A 5 -50.41 -6.26 -2.73
N ALA A 6 -50.52 -6.09 -1.40
CA ALA A 6 -49.55 -5.33 -0.62
C ALA A 6 -48.21 -6.07 -0.43
N ARG A 7 -48.22 -7.41 -0.41
CA ARG A 7 -47.00 -8.24 -0.35
C ARG A 7 -46.23 -8.23 -1.68
N SER A 8 -46.92 -8.10 -2.81
CA SER A 8 -46.31 -8.06 -4.15
C SER A 8 -45.56 -6.74 -4.40
N ALA A 9 -46.12 -5.61 -3.98
CA ALA A 9 -45.46 -4.30 -4.06
C ALA A 9 -44.25 -4.18 -3.12
N ALA A 10 -44.34 -4.75 -1.90
CA ALA A 10 -43.23 -4.75 -0.96
C ALA A 10 -42.06 -5.65 -1.41
N ASN A 11 -42.34 -6.80 -2.06
CA ASN A 11 -41.31 -7.68 -2.60
C ASN A 11 -40.65 -7.11 -3.87
N SER A 12 -41.39 -6.38 -4.70
CA SER A 12 -40.83 -5.72 -5.90
C SER A 12 -39.96 -4.50 -5.54
N LEU A 13 -40.29 -3.72 -4.50
CA LEU A 13 -39.41 -2.68 -3.97
C LEU A 13 -38.15 -3.26 -3.31
N ARG A 14 -38.26 -4.40 -2.60
CA ARG A 14 -37.11 -5.10 -2.00
C ARG A 14 -36.14 -5.63 -3.06
N ALA A 15 -36.65 -6.08 -4.20
CA ALA A 15 -35.83 -6.52 -5.33
C ALA A 15 -35.15 -5.36 -6.07
N GLN A 16 -35.73 -4.15 -6.04
CA GLN A 16 -35.14 -2.94 -6.61
C GLN A 16 -34.13 -2.23 -5.67
N LEU A 17 -34.12 -2.60 -4.39
CA LEU A 17 -33.18 -2.13 -3.35
C LEU A 17 -32.14 -3.19 -2.96
N ALA A 18 -32.20 -4.38 -3.55
CA ALA A 18 -31.13 -5.35 -3.41
C ALA A 18 -29.89 -4.77 -4.10
N PRO A 19 -28.74 -4.68 -3.42
CA PRO A 19 -27.49 -4.39 -4.11
C PRO A 19 -27.34 -5.40 -5.25
N ALA A 20 -26.82 -4.94 -6.39
CA ALA A 20 -26.47 -5.83 -7.48
C ALA A 20 -25.74 -7.06 -6.90
N PRO A 21 -26.04 -8.29 -7.36
CA PRO A 21 -25.28 -9.46 -6.92
C PRO A 21 -23.80 -9.12 -7.06
N SER A 22 -23.04 -9.33 -5.99
CA SER A 22 -21.60 -9.10 -6.01
C SER A 22 -21.04 -9.81 -7.24
N GLU A 23 -20.17 -9.14 -8.00
CA GLU A 23 -19.35 -9.82 -8.99
C GLU A 23 -18.78 -11.09 -8.35
N PRO A 24 -18.66 -12.20 -9.11
CA PRO A 24 -18.06 -13.41 -8.56
C PRO A 24 -16.75 -13.03 -7.87
N THR A 25 -16.68 -13.25 -6.56
CA THR A 25 -15.52 -12.86 -5.77
C THR A 25 -14.32 -13.62 -6.31
N THR A 26 -13.32 -12.86 -6.75
CA THR A 26 -12.04 -13.44 -7.20
C THR A 26 -11.48 -14.32 -6.11
N TYR A 27 -10.63 -15.27 -6.49
CA TYR A 27 -10.12 -16.22 -5.53
C TYR A 27 -9.24 -15.51 -4.48
N ALA A 28 -8.45 -14.51 -4.90
CA ALA A 28 -7.73 -13.65 -3.96
C ALA A 28 -8.67 -12.89 -2.99
N GLN A 29 -9.86 -12.46 -3.44
CA GLN A 29 -10.81 -11.76 -2.57
C GLN A 29 -11.40 -12.70 -1.53
N GLN A 30 -11.63 -13.98 -1.85
CA GLN A 30 -12.07 -14.97 -0.87
C GLN A 30 -11.05 -15.15 0.25
N ILE A 31 -9.76 -15.26 -0.09
CA ILE A 31 -8.66 -15.32 0.88
C ILE A 31 -8.63 -14.05 1.75
N ALA A 32 -8.84 -12.89 1.14
CA ALA A 32 -8.88 -11.61 1.84
C ALA A 32 -10.04 -11.51 2.84
N ASP A 33 -11.23 -11.98 2.44
CA ASP A 33 -12.43 -11.98 3.28
C ASP A 33 -12.27 -12.97 4.44
N GLU A 34 -11.75 -14.18 4.19
CA GLU A 34 -11.46 -15.17 5.22
C GLU A 34 -10.42 -14.67 6.23
N LEU A 35 -9.38 -13.97 5.78
CA LEU A 35 -8.40 -13.37 6.68
C LEU A 35 -9.07 -12.36 7.64
N ILE A 36 -10.04 -11.58 7.18
CA ILE A 36 -10.80 -10.66 8.04
C ILE A 36 -11.64 -11.42 9.05
N GLU A 37 -12.29 -12.52 8.66
CA GLU A 37 -13.05 -13.36 9.59
C GLU A 37 -12.16 -13.91 10.71
N TYR A 38 -11.00 -14.45 10.35
CA TYR A 38 -10.04 -15.00 11.31
C TYR A 38 -9.45 -13.92 12.23
N LEU A 39 -9.14 -12.72 11.72
CA LEU A 39 -8.68 -11.59 12.53
C LEU A 39 -9.77 -11.11 13.50
N ASN A 40 -11.03 -10.98 13.02
CA ASN A 40 -12.15 -10.58 13.87
C ASN A 40 -12.42 -11.61 14.97
N GLU A 41 -12.41 -12.90 14.63
CA GLU A 41 -12.56 -13.97 15.62
C GLU A 41 -11.42 -13.91 16.64
N TRP A 42 -10.16 -13.83 16.20
CA TRP A 42 -9.00 -13.73 17.08
C TRP A 42 -9.11 -12.58 18.09
N HIS A 43 -9.49 -11.38 17.63
CA HIS A 43 -9.65 -10.20 18.47
C HIS A 43 -10.93 -10.21 19.34
N SER A 44 -11.82 -11.19 19.14
CA SER A 44 -13.00 -11.42 20.01
C SER A 44 -12.72 -12.38 21.18
N LEU A 45 -11.61 -13.13 21.11
CA LEU A 45 -11.24 -14.12 22.11
C LEU A 45 -10.58 -13.45 23.33
N PRO A 46 -10.58 -14.13 24.50
CA PRO A 46 -9.76 -13.69 25.63
C PRO A 46 -8.29 -13.55 25.22
N GLU A 47 -7.56 -12.66 25.86
CA GLU A 47 -6.15 -12.38 25.55
C GLU A 47 -5.28 -13.66 25.57
N THR A 48 -4.32 -13.73 24.64
CA THR A 48 -3.33 -14.81 24.57
C THR A 48 -1.96 -14.28 24.95
N TRP A 49 -1.40 -14.81 26.05
CA TRP A 49 -0.05 -14.49 26.49
C TRP A 49 0.92 -15.58 26.01
N ASP A 50 1.97 -15.17 25.30
CA ASP A 50 3.05 -16.06 24.85
C ASP A 50 4.39 -15.31 24.87
N ASN A 51 4.95 -15.20 26.07
CA ASN A 51 6.20 -14.47 26.30
C ASN A 51 7.37 -15.04 25.49
N ASP A 52 7.36 -16.35 25.21
CA ASP A 52 8.42 -16.97 24.42
C ASP A 52 8.35 -16.57 22.94
N LEU A 53 7.14 -16.48 22.38
CA LEU A 53 6.93 -15.98 21.03
C LEU A 53 7.26 -14.49 20.94
N ASP A 54 6.80 -13.68 21.90
CA ASP A 54 7.13 -12.25 21.94
C ASP A 54 8.64 -12.01 22.06
N ALA A 55 9.32 -12.71 22.96
CA ALA A 55 10.78 -12.62 23.10
C ALA A 55 11.49 -13.03 21.80
N ARG A 56 10.95 -14.00 21.06
CA ARG A 56 11.49 -14.44 19.78
C ARG A 56 11.31 -13.39 18.69
N ILE A 57 10.14 -12.76 18.60
CA ILE A 57 9.88 -11.67 17.65
C ILE A 57 10.86 -10.52 17.88
N HIS A 58 11.05 -10.11 19.13
CA HIS A 58 12.03 -9.07 19.47
C HIS A 58 13.46 -9.47 19.14
N ARG A 59 13.85 -10.74 19.36
CA ARG A 59 15.18 -11.23 18.99
C ARG A 59 15.40 -11.19 17.48
N TRP A 60 14.43 -11.61 16.68
CA TRP A 60 14.52 -11.50 15.22
C TRP A 60 14.80 -10.06 14.79
N TYR A 61 14.06 -9.08 15.31
CA TYR A 61 14.29 -7.67 15.00
C TYR A 61 15.65 -7.14 15.48
N ALA A 62 16.16 -7.62 16.61
CA ALA A 62 17.48 -7.24 17.11
C ALA A 62 18.62 -7.74 16.20
N ASP A 63 18.43 -8.92 15.59
CA ASP A 63 19.42 -9.62 14.77
C ASP A 63 19.17 -9.47 13.25
N ALA A 64 18.28 -8.56 12.85
CA ALA A 64 17.83 -8.43 11.47
C ALA A 64 18.99 -8.12 10.48
N PRO A 65 19.02 -8.75 9.30
CA PRO A 65 20.11 -8.59 8.35
C PRO A 65 20.16 -7.17 7.75
N LYS A 66 21.38 -6.65 7.59
CA LYS A 66 21.59 -5.38 6.89
C LYS A 66 21.74 -5.61 5.40
N VAL A 67 20.74 -5.18 4.64
CA VAL A 67 20.76 -5.24 3.16
C VAL A 67 20.90 -3.83 2.59
N PHE A 68 21.75 -3.69 1.57
CA PHE A 68 22.00 -2.42 0.88
C PHE A 68 21.56 -2.47 -0.60
N PRO A 69 21.07 -1.36 -1.16
CA PRO A 69 20.66 -1.30 -2.56
C PRO A 69 21.87 -1.32 -3.51
N LYS A 70 21.66 -1.85 -4.71
CA LYS A 70 22.60 -1.86 -5.84
C LYS A 70 21.99 -0.97 -6.91
N LYS A 71 22.69 0.08 -7.31
CA LYS A 71 22.16 1.04 -8.29
C LYS A 71 22.31 0.50 -9.72
N PRO A 72 21.43 0.90 -10.66
CA PRO A 72 20.18 1.63 -10.42
C PRO A 72 19.15 0.73 -9.72
N TYR A 73 18.36 1.31 -8.81
CA TYR A 73 17.28 0.59 -8.13
C TYR A 73 15.99 1.41 -8.04
N PHE A 74 14.88 0.70 -8.08
CA PHE A 74 13.54 1.20 -7.80
C PHE A 74 13.04 0.57 -6.51
N SER A 75 12.30 1.33 -5.71
CA SER A 75 11.67 0.80 -4.50
C SER A 75 10.19 0.58 -4.78
N PRO A 76 9.62 -0.60 -4.48
CA PRO A 76 8.18 -0.88 -4.64
C PRO A 76 7.25 0.21 -4.09
N SER A 77 7.55 0.76 -2.90
CA SER A 77 6.80 1.87 -2.28
C SER A 77 6.84 3.20 -3.06
N SER A 78 7.77 3.33 -4.01
CA SER A 78 7.94 4.46 -4.93
C SER A 78 7.67 4.10 -6.39
N ALA A 79 7.07 2.93 -6.66
CA ALA A 79 6.86 2.43 -8.01
C ALA A 79 5.99 3.37 -8.87
N ASN A 80 5.07 4.12 -8.25
CA ASN A 80 4.26 5.14 -8.92
C ASN A 80 4.73 6.60 -8.66
N ALA A 81 5.96 6.80 -8.18
CA ALA A 81 6.49 8.14 -7.92
C ALA A 81 6.66 8.94 -9.23
N CYS A 82 6.91 10.25 -9.10
CA CYS A 82 7.16 11.09 -10.27
C CYS A 82 8.36 10.55 -11.07
N PRO A 83 8.29 10.38 -12.41
CA PRO A 83 9.42 9.86 -13.18
C PRO A 83 10.69 10.70 -13.03
N ARG A 84 10.56 12.04 -12.96
CA ARG A 84 11.67 12.96 -12.66
C ARG A 84 12.27 12.69 -11.27
N GLU A 85 11.45 12.35 -10.27
CA GLU A 85 11.94 11.98 -8.94
C GLU A 85 12.80 10.72 -9.00
N LEU A 86 12.33 9.70 -9.71
CA LEU A 86 13.05 8.44 -9.87
C LEU A 86 14.35 8.63 -10.66
N TYR A 87 14.36 9.49 -11.67
CA TYR A 87 15.58 9.92 -12.37
C TYR A 87 16.61 10.50 -11.38
N HIS A 88 16.23 11.52 -10.60
CA HIS A 88 17.15 12.17 -9.65
C HIS A 88 17.65 11.23 -8.55
N LYS A 89 16.78 10.34 -8.07
CA LYS A 89 17.16 9.26 -7.14
C LYS A 89 18.22 8.35 -7.75
N ALA A 90 18.02 7.91 -9.00
CA ALA A 90 18.90 6.97 -9.67
C ALA A 90 20.29 7.57 -9.93
N ILE A 91 20.36 8.81 -10.41
CA ILE A 91 21.64 9.51 -10.65
C ILE A 91 22.31 10.00 -9.35
N GLY A 92 21.67 9.81 -8.19
CA GLY A 92 22.26 10.15 -6.89
C GLY A 92 22.23 11.63 -6.53
N SER A 93 21.24 12.39 -7.03
CA SER A 93 21.03 13.76 -6.57
C SER A 93 20.79 13.81 -5.05
N PRO A 94 21.11 14.91 -4.36
CA PRO A 94 20.79 15.09 -2.96
C PRO A 94 19.27 15.03 -2.73
N LYS A 95 18.86 14.29 -1.69
CA LYS A 95 17.48 14.27 -1.23
C LYS A 95 17.24 15.49 -0.34
N ASP A 96 16.05 16.10 -0.43
CA ASP A 96 15.68 17.22 0.43
C ASP A 96 15.63 16.78 1.90
N GLU A 97 16.36 17.50 2.75
CA GLU A 97 16.31 17.34 4.20
C GLU A 97 15.44 18.45 4.79
N THR A 98 14.20 18.08 5.15
CA THR A 98 13.26 19.01 5.80
C THR A 98 12.89 18.51 7.18
N ARG A 99 12.89 19.41 8.15
CA ARG A 99 12.39 19.10 9.49
C ARG A 99 10.90 18.85 9.40
N LYS A 100 10.50 17.58 9.55
CA LYS A 100 9.08 17.22 9.58
C LYS A 100 8.42 17.78 10.83
N PRO A 101 7.19 18.29 10.74
CA PRO A 101 6.39 18.61 11.91
C PRO A 101 6.24 17.39 12.83
N PRO A 102 6.26 17.57 14.17
CA PRO A 102 6.34 16.46 15.11
C PRO A 102 5.15 15.50 15.02
N TYR A 103 3.96 16.00 14.64
CA TYR A 103 2.77 15.15 14.46
C TYR A 103 2.93 14.15 13.31
N GLN A 104 3.62 14.50 12.22
CA GLN A 104 3.84 13.59 11.09
C GLN A 104 4.76 12.43 11.48
N GLY A 105 5.78 12.70 12.30
CA GLY A 105 6.65 11.67 12.86
C GLY A 105 5.88 10.69 13.74
N ARG A 106 5.00 11.18 14.62
CA ARG A 106 4.14 10.33 15.45
C ARG A 106 3.17 9.49 14.64
N TRP A 107 2.49 10.07 13.64
CA TRP A 107 1.57 9.32 12.77
C TRP A 107 2.28 8.23 11.98
N THR A 108 3.51 8.48 11.52
CA THR A 108 4.32 7.45 10.86
C THR A 108 4.59 6.28 11.81
N ARG A 109 5.01 6.56 13.04
CA ARG A 109 5.27 5.52 14.05
C ARG A 109 4.03 4.73 14.45
N ILE A 110 2.88 5.38 14.57
CA ILE A 110 1.59 4.71 14.83
C ILE A 110 1.25 3.77 13.66
N GLY A 111 1.48 4.23 12.43
CA GLY A 111 1.27 3.41 11.23
C GLY A 111 2.15 2.16 11.21
N THR A 112 3.43 2.29 11.58
CA THR A 112 4.35 1.14 11.71
C THR A 112 3.86 0.16 12.79
N ALA A 113 3.50 0.65 13.98
CA ALA A 113 3.03 -0.22 15.06
C ALA A 113 1.75 -1.00 14.70
N ILE A 114 0.90 -0.45 13.83
CA ILE A 114 -0.27 -1.16 13.30
C ILE A 114 0.14 -2.33 12.39
N GLY A 115 1.17 -2.15 11.55
CA GLY A 115 1.75 -3.25 10.76
C GLY A 115 2.31 -4.34 11.67
N ASP A 116 3.13 -3.95 12.63
CA ASP A 116 3.74 -4.85 13.62
C ASP A 116 2.68 -5.66 14.39
N MET A 117 1.56 -5.03 14.75
CA MET A 117 0.44 -5.67 15.45
C MET A 117 -0.18 -6.79 14.61
N ILE A 118 -0.51 -6.53 13.34
CA ILE A 118 -1.13 -7.53 12.46
C ILE A 118 -0.15 -8.69 12.18
N GLN A 119 1.13 -8.40 11.95
CA GLN A 119 2.16 -9.43 11.77
C GLN A 119 2.29 -10.30 13.04
N ARG A 120 2.28 -9.68 14.22
CA ARG A 120 2.26 -10.41 15.49
C ARG A 120 1.00 -11.25 15.63
N ASP A 121 -0.18 -10.70 15.33
CA ASP A 121 -1.46 -11.41 15.42
C ASP A 121 -1.43 -12.68 14.56
N LEU A 122 -0.97 -12.59 13.32
CA LEU A 122 -0.84 -13.75 12.43
C LEU A 122 0.09 -14.83 12.99
N LEU A 123 1.24 -14.47 13.58
CA LEU A 123 2.13 -15.42 14.24
C LEU A 123 1.49 -16.08 15.47
N PHE A 124 0.67 -15.34 16.21
CA PHE A 124 -0.06 -15.86 17.36
C PHE A 124 -1.22 -16.77 16.93
N MET A 125 -1.95 -16.39 15.89
CA MET A 125 -3.03 -17.18 15.31
C MET A 125 -2.49 -18.52 14.79
N GLU A 126 -1.39 -18.51 14.06
CA GLU A 126 -0.68 -19.73 13.59
C GLU A 126 -0.42 -20.72 14.74
N LYS A 127 -0.04 -20.23 15.92
CA LYS A 127 0.33 -21.08 17.07
C LYS A 127 -0.85 -21.46 17.98
N HIS A 128 -1.84 -20.58 18.13
CA HIS A 128 -2.81 -20.68 19.24
C HIS A 128 -4.26 -20.76 18.80
N PHE A 129 -4.60 -20.42 17.55
CA PHE A 129 -5.99 -20.30 17.13
C PHE A 129 -6.74 -21.63 17.29
N GLU A 130 -6.20 -22.74 16.79
CA GLU A 130 -6.81 -24.07 16.90
C GLU A 130 -7.08 -24.49 18.34
N LYS A 131 -6.13 -24.23 19.24
CA LYS A 131 -6.31 -24.53 20.67
C LYS A 131 -7.47 -23.74 21.28
N LYS A 132 -7.75 -22.54 20.78
CA LYS A 132 -8.80 -21.65 21.31
C LYS A 132 -10.17 -21.87 20.68
N THR A 133 -10.22 -22.22 19.40
CA THR A 133 -11.47 -22.28 18.63
C THR A 133 -11.85 -23.70 18.22
N GLY A 134 -10.92 -24.65 18.28
CA GLY A 134 -11.07 -26.01 17.76
C GLY A 134 -10.93 -26.11 16.24
N ARG A 135 -10.61 -25.00 15.55
CA ARG A 135 -10.47 -24.91 14.10
C ARG A 135 -9.04 -24.50 13.72
N PRO A 136 -8.37 -25.16 12.76
CA PRO A 136 -7.03 -24.76 12.35
C PRO A 136 -7.02 -23.35 11.75
N CYS A 137 -5.90 -22.64 11.91
CA CYS A 137 -5.62 -21.40 11.20
C CYS A 137 -4.98 -21.72 9.85
N PRO A 138 -5.60 -21.36 8.71
CA PRO A 138 -5.04 -21.65 7.38
C PRO A 138 -3.90 -20.69 7.02
N PHE A 139 -3.79 -19.56 7.74
CA PHE A 139 -2.76 -18.55 7.54
C PHE A 139 -1.55 -18.79 8.42
N SER A 140 -0.36 -18.71 7.82
CA SER A 140 0.95 -18.67 8.48
C SER A 140 1.90 -17.82 7.65
N PHE A 141 3.03 -17.38 8.21
CA PHE A 141 4.07 -16.77 7.38
C PHE A 141 4.97 -17.83 6.76
N GLU A 142 5.38 -17.60 5.51
CA GLU A 142 6.53 -18.30 4.94
C GLU A 142 7.77 -18.07 5.82
N ARG A 143 8.66 -19.05 5.88
CA ARG A 143 9.88 -19.00 6.69
C ARG A 143 11.12 -18.99 5.79
N ASN A 144 12.07 -18.12 6.13
CA ASN A 144 13.42 -18.19 5.60
C ASN A 144 14.15 -19.45 6.12
N GLU A 145 15.29 -19.78 5.52
CA GLU A 145 16.12 -20.93 5.93
C GLU A 145 16.57 -20.85 7.41
N ASP A 146 16.72 -19.65 7.96
CA ASP A 146 17.09 -19.41 9.36
C ASP A 146 15.88 -19.45 10.33
N GLY A 147 14.69 -19.73 9.82
CA GLY A 147 13.45 -19.81 10.59
C GLY A 147 12.76 -18.47 10.89
N THR A 148 13.30 -17.34 10.42
CA THR A 148 12.60 -16.04 10.49
C THR A 148 11.41 -16.00 9.53
N PRO A 149 10.32 -15.28 9.85
CA PRO A 149 9.22 -15.09 8.90
C PRO A 149 9.62 -14.19 7.74
N VAL A 150 9.05 -14.42 6.55
CA VAL A 150 9.26 -13.57 5.37
C VAL A 150 8.40 -12.31 5.46
N PHE A 151 8.80 -11.34 6.28
CA PHE A 151 8.28 -9.97 6.29
C PHE A 151 9.35 -8.94 6.71
N GLU A 152 9.12 -7.66 6.41
CA GLU A 152 9.91 -6.50 6.88
C GLU A 152 11.43 -6.70 6.77
N ASP A 153 12.21 -6.37 7.81
CA ASP A 153 13.66 -6.44 7.76
C ASP A 153 14.19 -7.87 7.51
N PHE A 154 13.38 -8.91 7.72
CA PHE A 154 13.73 -10.32 7.47
C PHE A 154 13.50 -10.74 6.01
N ALA A 155 12.61 -10.04 5.29
CA ALA A 155 12.33 -10.27 3.88
C ALA A 155 13.07 -9.28 2.96
N LYS A 156 13.77 -8.30 3.54
CA LYS A 156 14.42 -7.23 2.79
C LYS A 156 15.46 -7.77 1.84
N ARG A 157 15.34 -7.44 0.56
CA ARG A 157 16.32 -7.88 -0.42
C ARG A 157 16.49 -6.90 -1.57
N ASN A 158 17.45 -7.24 -2.41
CA ASN A 158 17.84 -6.52 -3.59
C ASN A 158 17.74 -7.47 -4.77
N HIS A 159 16.62 -7.37 -5.49
CA HIS A 159 16.22 -8.32 -6.51
C HIS A 159 16.61 -7.78 -7.89
N LYS A 160 17.50 -8.48 -8.59
CA LYS A 160 17.97 -8.10 -9.92
C LYS A 160 16.87 -8.39 -10.94
N ILE A 161 16.56 -7.40 -11.77
CA ILE A 161 15.64 -7.49 -12.90
C ILE A 161 16.43 -7.35 -14.20
N GLU A 162 16.10 -8.20 -15.16
CA GLU A 162 16.50 -8.08 -16.56
C GLU A 162 15.24 -7.98 -17.41
N HIS A 163 14.98 -6.81 -18.00
CA HIS A 163 13.76 -6.53 -18.76
C HIS A 163 14.05 -5.59 -19.93
N ALA A 164 13.53 -5.91 -21.12
CA ALA A 164 13.72 -5.15 -22.36
C ALA A 164 15.19 -4.69 -22.61
N GLY A 165 16.16 -5.57 -22.34
CA GLY A 165 17.59 -5.29 -22.53
C GLY A 165 18.22 -4.35 -21.48
N LYS A 166 17.50 -4.00 -20.43
CA LYS A 166 18.01 -3.23 -19.28
C LYS A 166 18.19 -4.12 -18.06
N THR A 167 19.12 -3.73 -17.20
CA THR A 167 19.32 -4.34 -15.89
C THR A 167 19.20 -3.29 -14.80
N PHE A 168 18.29 -3.53 -13.86
CA PHE A 168 18.10 -2.70 -12.67
C PHE A 168 17.71 -3.59 -11.49
N HIS A 169 17.51 -3.00 -10.32
CA HIS A 169 17.11 -3.76 -9.13
C HIS A 169 15.80 -3.25 -8.53
N LEU A 170 14.98 -4.16 -8.00
CA LEU A 170 13.96 -3.85 -7.03
C LEU A 170 14.54 -3.96 -5.62
N TYR A 171 14.40 -2.92 -4.82
CA TYR A 171 14.94 -2.87 -3.46
C TYR A 171 13.91 -2.37 -2.45
N GLY A 172 13.59 -3.23 -1.50
CA GLY A 172 12.59 -2.99 -0.47
C GLY A 172 12.30 -4.25 0.34
N THR A 173 11.19 -4.20 1.05
CA THR A 173 10.61 -5.32 1.80
C THR A 173 9.08 -5.22 1.80
N CYS A 174 8.40 -6.35 1.90
CA CYS A 174 6.94 -6.44 2.02
C CYS A 174 6.50 -6.61 3.47
N ASP A 175 5.22 -6.32 3.73
CA ASP A 175 4.63 -6.52 5.06
C ASP A 175 4.40 -8.02 5.37
N GLY A 176 4.43 -8.88 4.36
CA GLY A 176 4.76 -10.29 4.51
C GLY A 176 4.43 -11.17 3.30
N ILE A 177 4.95 -12.40 3.31
CA ILE A 177 4.55 -13.49 2.42
C ILE A 177 3.94 -14.58 3.29
N MET A 178 2.63 -14.77 3.13
CA MET A 178 1.85 -15.77 3.85
C MET A 178 1.82 -17.08 3.06
N ARG A 179 1.71 -18.19 3.79
CA ARG A 179 1.20 -19.45 3.28
C ARG A 179 -0.27 -19.56 3.68
N TYR A 180 -1.13 -19.84 2.72
CA TYR A 180 -2.55 -20.11 2.91
C TYR A 180 -2.83 -21.57 2.55
N VAL A 181 -3.44 -22.31 3.47
CA VAL A 181 -3.85 -23.70 3.25
C VAL A 181 -5.32 -23.73 2.91
N THR A 182 -5.64 -24.17 1.70
CA THR A 182 -7.03 -24.31 1.21
C THR A 182 -7.75 -25.46 1.93
N GLU A 183 -9.07 -25.54 1.77
CA GLU A 183 -9.88 -26.63 2.35
C GLU A 183 -9.45 -28.02 1.86
N ASP A 184 -8.97 -28.13 0.62
CA ASP A 184 -8.44 -29.36 0.02
C ASP A 184 -6.95 -29.61 0.33
N GLY A 185 -6.31 -28.72 1.08
CA GLY A 185 -4.94 -28.87 1.58
C GLY A 185 -3.86 -28.38 0.62
N GLU A 186 -4.23 -27.72 -0.48
CA GLU A 186 -3.28 -26.99 -1.32
C GLU A 186 -2.66 -25.83 -0.53
N VAL A 187 -1.37 -25.59 -0.76
CA VAL A 187 -0.67 -24.48 -0.13
C VAL A 187 -0.37 -23.42 -1.18
N LEU A 188 -0.93 -22.24 -0.94
CA LEU A 188 -0.72 -21.07 -1.77
C LEU A 188 0.18 -20.06 -1.08
N ARG A 189 0.95 -19.32 -1.89
CA ARG A 189 1.77 -18.19 -1.42
C ARG A 189 1.00 -16.90 -1.69
N VAL A 190 0.76 -16.12 -0.64
CA VAL A 190 -0.06 -14.91 -0.71
C VAL A 190 0.71 -13.75 -0.12
N GLY A 191 0.95 -12.72 -0.91
CA GLY A 191 1.56 -11.49 -0.42
C GLY A 191 0.61 -10.72 0.50
N LEU A 192 1.16 -10.06 1.52
CA LEU A 192 0.45 -9.22 2.46
C LEU A 192 0.96 -7.78 2.37
N GLU A 193 0.04 -6.83 2.30
CA GLU A 193 0.33 -5.39 2.40
C GLU A 193 -0.63 -4.73 3.40
N ILE A 194 -0.11 -4.06 4.42
CA ILE A 194 -0.84 -3.45 5.53
C ILE A 194 -0.72 -1.92 5.43
N LYS A 195 -1.88 -1.25 5.45
CA LYS A 195 -1.99 0.19 5.23
C LYS A 195 -2.81 0.85 6.32
N SER A 196 -2.16 1.67 7.13
CA SER A 196 -2.88 2.47 8.12
C SER A 196 -3.66 3.63 7.49
N LYS A 197 -4.88 3.86 7.96
CA LYS A 197 -5.68 5.06 7.74
C LYS A 197 -5.88 5.74 9.08
N GLN A 198 -5.53 7.04 9.19
CA GLN A 198 -5.48 7.71 10.50
C GLN A 198 -6.31 9.00 10.56
N THR A 199 -6.96 9.40 9.46
CA THR A 199 -7.62 10.72 9.37
C THR A 199 -9.08 10.71 9.81
N SER A 200 -9.79 9.59 9.67
CA SER A 200 -11.22 9.46 9.99
C SER A 200 -11.65 7.99 9.96
N ALA A 201 -12.56 7.61 10.86
CA ALA A 201 -13.23 6.32 10.87
C ALA A 201 -13.90 5.96 9.52
N ALA A 202 -14.37 6.95 8.77
CA ALA A 202 -15.01 6.70 7.48
C ALA A 202 -14.04 6.14 6.41
N ARG A 203 -12.72 6.23 6.60
CA ARG A 203 -11.72 5.83 5.61
C ARG A 203 -11.69 4.33 5.29
N THR A 204 -12.32 3.50 6.11
CA THR A 204 -12.50 2.06 5.91
C THR A 204 -13.97 1.68 5.74
N SER A 205 -14.88 2.65 5.64
CA SER A 205 -16.30 2.37 5.36
C SER A 205 -16.51 1.83 3.96
N PHE A 206 -17.53 0.98 3.78
CA PHE A 206 -17.96 0.49 2.45
C PHE A 206 -18.37 1.62 1.50
N TYR A 207 -18.80 2.75 2.04
CA TYR A 207 -19.11 3.93 1.24
C TYR A 207 -17.85 4.62 0.68
N SER A 208 -16.81 4.76 1.51
CA SER A 208 -15.63 5.58 1.17
C SER A 208 -14.48 4.80 0.55
N LEU A 209 -14.34 3.52 0.89
CA LEU A 209 -13.27 2.63 0.42
C LEU A 209 -13.87 1.50 -0.41
N LYS A 210 -14.16 1.81 -1.67
CA LYS A 210 -14.79 0.87 -2.62
C LYS A 210 -13.78 0.00 -3.37
N LYS A 211 -12.56 0.50 -3.55
CA LYS A 211 -11.46 -0.17 -4.25
C LYS A 211 -10.14 0.14 -3.54
N PRO A 212 -9.11 -0.72 -3.68
CA PRO A 212 -7.79 -0.39 -3.18
C PRO A 212 -7.24 0.85 -3.92
N ASP A 213 -6.37 1.57 -3.22
CA ASP A 213 -5.64 2.71 -3.78
C ASP A 213 -4.66 2.20 -4.86
N GLU A 214 -4.72 2.78 -6.05
CA GLU A 214 -3.90 2.38 -7.21
C GLU A 214 -2.39 2.43 -6.90
N LYS A 215 -1.96 3.33 -6.00
CA LYS A 215 -0.57 3.35 -5.54
C LYS A 215 -0.20 2.07 -4.81
N HIS A 216 -1.11 1.53 -4.00
CA HIS A 216 -0.87 0.32 -3.21
C HIS A 216 -0.94 -0.93 -4.10
N VAL A 217 -1.84 -0.95 -5.09
CA VAL A 217 -1.88 -2.01 -6.12
C VAL A 217 -0.54 -2.09 -6.84
N LYS A 218 -0.01 -0.97 -7.35
CA LYS A 218 1.32 -0.95 -8.02
C LYS A 218 2.48 -1.38 -7.11
N GLN A 219 2.37 -1.11 -5.81
CA GLN A 219 3.34 -1.60 -4.84
C GLN A 219 3.28 -3.13 -4.71
N CYS A 220 2.07 -3.71 -4.67
CA CYS A 220 1.87 -5.16 -4.68
C CYS A 220 2.38 -5.80 -5.97
N VAL A 221 2.11 -5.20 -7.15
CA VAL A 221 2.66 -5.67 -8.45
C VAL A 221 4.19 -5.71 -8.44
N ALA A 222 4.83 -4.67 -7.89
CA ALA A 222 6.29 -4.66 -7.77
C ALA A 222 6.81 -5.77 -6.84
N TYR A 223 6.11 -6.04 -5.73
CA TYR A 223 6.48 -7.11 -4.83
C TYR A 223 6.14 -8.50 -5.37
N ALA A 224 5.08 -8.65 -6.17
CA ALA A 224 4.73 -9.88 -6.86
C ALA A 224 5.89 -10.39 -7.71
N GLU A 225 6.46 -9.52 -8.56
CA GLU A 225 7.69 -9.84 -9.32
C GLU A 225 8.86 -10.15 -8.38
N MET A 226 9.04 -9.31 -7.36
CA MET A 226 10.17 -9.45 -6.45
C MET A 226 10.16 -10.80 -5.71
N TYR A 227 8.99 -11.24 -5.20
CA TYR A 227 8.77 -12.43 -4.35
C TYR A 227 8.22 -13.65 -5.08
N GLY A 228 7.92 -13.55 -6.37
CA GLY A 228 7.38 -14.66 -7.15
C GLY A 228 6.05 -15.13 -6.59
N VAL A 229 5.12 -14.19 -6.38
CA VAL A 229 3.75 -14.46 -5.92
C VAL A 229 2.77 -13.72 -6.84
N ASP A 230 1.61 -14.32 -7.09
CA ASP A 230 0.55 -13.83 -7.97
C ASP A 230 -0.73 -13.45 -7.20
N LEU A 231 -0.85 -13.88 -5.94
CA LEU A 231 -1.93 -13.52 -5.04
C LEU A 231 -1.46 -12.50 -4.00
N TYR A 232 -2.27 -11.48 -3.74
CA TYR A 232 -2.02 -10.47 -2.72
C TYR A 232 -3.27 -10.12 -1.91
N VAL A 233 -3.10 -9.83 -0.63
CA VAL A 233 -4.12 -9.23 0.23
C VAL A 233 -3.63 -7.87 0.72
N ILE A 234 -4.40 -6.83 0.47
CA ILE A 234 -4.19 -5.50 1.04
C ILE A 234 -5.13 -5.28 2.21
N LEU A 235 -4.59 -5.11 3.41
CA LEU A 235 -5.32 -4.71 4.61
C LEU A 235 -5.25 -3.19 4.81
N TYR A 236 -6.40 -2.55 4.95
CA TYR A 236 -6.54 -1.16 5.36
C TYR A 236 -7.04 -1.10 6.79
N VAL A 237 -6.16 -0.70 7.72
CA VAL A 237 -6.45 -0.68 9.16
C VAL A 237 -6.64 0.75 9.63
N ASN A 238 -7.77 1.03 10.30
CA ASN A 238 -8.13 2.37 10.75
C ASN A 238 -7.70 2.62 12.19
N ALA A 239 -6.83 3.61 12.39
CA ALA A 239 -6.45 4.08 13.71
C ALA A 239 -7.47 5.09 14.29
N SER A 240 -8.33 5.65 13.44
CA SER A 240 -9.37 6.58 13.86
C SER A 240 -10.66 5.79 14.11
N LYS A 241 -10.94 5.50 15.39
CA LYS A 241 -12.18 4.84 15.80
C LYS A 241 -13.31 5.85 15.99
N LYS A 242 -14.54 5.49 15.65
CA LYS A 242 -15.73 6.34 15.83
C LYS A 242 -16.15 6.39 17.30
N ALA A 243 -16.21 5.23 17.94
CA ALA A 243 -16.55 5.02 19.34
C ALA A 243 -15.94 3.71 19.84
N TRP A 244 -15.99 3.47 21.15
CA TRP A 244 -15.63 2.18 21.75
C TRP A 244 -16.75 1.16 21.56
N GLU A 245 -18.00 1.59 21.80
CA GLU A 245 -19.21 0.79 21.59
C GLU A 245 -19.85 1.21 20.26
N TYR A 246 -20.23 0.23 19.45
CA TYR A 246 -20.94 0.43 18.19
C TYR A 246 -22.41 0.10 18.38
N GLU A 247 -23.29 0.93 17.83
CA GLU A 247 -24.69 0.53 17.64
C GLU A 247 -24.75 -0.68 16.70
N GLU A 248 -25.80 -1.49 16.85
CA GLU A 248 -26.02 -2.67 16.03
C GLU A 248 -25.93 -2.35 14.52
N GLY A 249 -25.10 -3.10 13.78
CA GLY A 249 -24.93 -2.91 12.34
C GLY A 249 -23.98 -1.78 11.92
N GLU A 250 -23.39 -1.01 12.84
CA GLU A 250 -22.43 0.04 12.49
C GLU A 250 -21.03 -0.49 12.19
N PHE A 251 -20.58 -1.51 12.92
CA PHE A 251 -19.28 -2.14 12.68
C PHE A 251 -19.18 -2.71 11.26
N GLU A 252 -20.24 -3.36 10.80
CA GLU A 252 -20.33 -3.95 9.45
C GLU A 252 -20.31 -2.87 8.36
N LYS A 253 -20.82 -1.66 8.63
CA LYS A 253 -20.81 -0.55 7.67
C LYS A 253 -19.47 0.17 7.61
N SER A 254 -18.82 0.29 8.76
CA SER A 254 -17.55 1.01 8.92
C SER A 254 -16.58 0.20 9.78
N PRO A 255 -16.13 -0.97 9.29
CA PRO A 255 -15.20 -1.80 10.04
C PRO A 255 -13.88 -1.06 10.18
N ASP A 256 -13.13 -1.37 11.24
CA ASP A 256 -11.80 -0.81 11.45
C ASP A 256 -10.77 -1.44 10.50
N ILE A 257 -11.01 -2.66 10.00
CA ILE A 257 -10.17 -3.30 8.98
C ILE A 257 -10.98 -3.55 7.70
N ARG A 258 -10.38 -3.25 6.54
CA ARG A 258 -10.88 -3.64 5.21
C ARG A 258 -9.82 -4.38 4.43
N ALA A 259 -10.20 -5.50 3.82
CA ALA A 259 -9.31 -6.25 2.95
C ALA A 259 -9.71 -6.12 1.48
N PHE A 260 -8.71 -6.25 0.60
CA PHE A 260 -8.90 -6.41 -0.84
C PHE A 260 -7.94 -7.49 -1.34
N GLY A 261 -8.47 -8.47 -2.05
CA GLY A 261 -7.69 -9.47 -2.76
C GLY A 261 -7.27 -8.99 -4.14
N LEU A 262 -6.05 -9.29 -4.55
CA LEU A 262 -5.49 -8.99 -5.86
C LEU A 262 -4.95 -10.26 -6.50
N GLU A 263 -5.30 -10.47 -7.77
CA GLU A 263 -4.66 -11.43 -8.66
C GLU A 263 -3.77 -10.61 -9.61
N ILE A 264 -2.48 -10.93 -9.66
CA ILE A 264 -1.47 -10.17 -10.37
C ILE A 264 -0.92 -11.02 -11.50
N GLY A 265 -1.24 -10.63 -12.73
CA GLY A 265 -0.74 -11.27 -13.93
C GLY A 265 0.62 -10.72 -14.37
N ARG A 266 1.19 -11.40 -15.37
CA ARG A 266 2.44 -10.98 -16.00
C ARG A 266 2.31 -9.65 -16.75
N GLU A 267 1.14 -9.38 -17.33
CA GLU A 267 0.89 -8.13 -18.06
C GLU A 267 1.04 -6.89 -17.16
N GLU A 268 0.47 -6.92 -15.95
CA GLU A 268 0.60 -5.83 -14.98
C GLU A 268 2.04 -5.63 -14.54
N ILE A 269 2.79 -6.72 -14.37
CA ILE A 269 4.22 -6.70 -14.06
C ILE A 269 4.99 -6.06 -15.22
N ASP A 270 4.77 -6.50 -16.46
CA ASP A 270 5.48 -5.98 -17.63
C ASP A 270 5.22 -4.48 -17.83
N VAL A 271 3.99 -4.00 -17.66
CA VAL A 271 3.65 -2.56 -17.70
C VAL A 271 4.45 -1.77 -16.65
N LEU A 272 4.63 -2.34 -15.46
CA LEU A 272 5.41 -1.71 -14.41
C LEU A 272 6.91 -1.67 -14.75
N LEU A 273 7.44 -2.78 -15.27
CA LEU A 273 8.86 -2.89 -15.63
C LEU A 273 9.20 -2.02 -16.85
N ASP A 274 8.32 -1.92 -17.85
CA ASP A 274 8.45 -1.04 -18.99
C ASP A 274 8.58 0.42 -18.56
N ARG A 275 7.76 0.85 -17.60
CA ARG A 275 7.89 2.19 -17.00
C ARG A 275 9.26 2.40 -16.36
N PHE A 276 9.84 1.39 -15.71
CA PHE A 276 11.20 1.50 -15.17
C PHE A 276 12.27 1.54 -16.27
N VAL A 277 12.06 0.80 -17.36
CA VAL A 277 12.91 0.86 -18.56
C VAL A 277 12.89 2.25 -19.19
N GLU A 278 11.73 2.91 -19.30
CA GLU A 278 11.63 4.30 -19.77
C GLU A 278 12.46 5.25 -18.91
N ILE A 279 12.41 5.11 -17.58
CA ILE A 279 13.21 5.92 -16.67
C ILE A 279 14.70 5.61 -16.86
N GLN A 280 15.07 4.34 -17.05
CA GLN A 280 16.45 3.95 -17.30
C GLN A 280 16.96 4.52 -18.63
N ASN A 281 16.17 4.51 -19.69
CA ASN A 281 16.49 5.16 -20.96
C ASN A 281 16.71 6.67 -20.75
N SER A 282 15.84 7.33 -19.98
CA SER A 282 16.01 8.74 -19.63
C SER A 282 17.33 9.01 -18.89
N ILE A 283 17.76 8.10 -18.02
CA ILE A 283 19.03 8.18 -17.29
C ILE A 283 20.21 8.03 -18.25
N ASP A 284 20.19 7.01 -19.10
CA ASP A 284 21.26 6.71 -20.05
C ASP A 284 21.45 7.84 -21.07
N ASP A 285 20.35 8.46 -21.50
CA ASP A 285 20.35 9.60 -22.43
C ASP A 285 20.74 10.93 -21.76
N GLY A 286 20.79 11.00 -20.43
CA GLY A 286 20.94 12.24 -19.68
C GLY A 286 19.79 13.24 -19.91
N LYS A 287 18.62 12.75 -20.32
CA LYS A 287 17.44 13.54 -20.65
C LYS A 287 16.33 13.24 -19.67
N PRO A 288 16.25 13.97 -18.55
CA PRO A 288 15.26 13.69 -17.54
C PRO A 288 13.81 13.94 -18.02
N MET A 289 12.91 13.05 -17.62
CA MET A 289 11.48 13.11 -17.98
C MET A 289 10.77 14.35 -17.42
N ALA A 290 9.54 14.62 -17.88
CA ALA A 290 8.74 15.75 -17.38
C ALA A 290 8.37 15.61 -15.90
N VAL A 291 8.25 16.74 -15.20
CA VAL A 291 7.80 16.77 -13.80
C VAL A 291 6.30 16.50 -13.71
N ASP A 292 5.93 15.50 -12.92
CA ASP A 292 4.54 15.31 -12.49
C ASP A 292 4.24 16.13 -11.23
N LEU A 293 3.35 17.12 -11.38
CA LEU A 293 2.92 18.00 -10.29
C LEU A 293 1.95 17.33 -9.31
N ASN A 294 1.29 16.24 -9.72
CA ASN A 294 0.40 15.49 -8.82
C ASN A 294 1.18 14.81 -7.68
N GLY A 295 2.39 14.30 -7.99
CA GLY A 295 3.31 13.72 -7.03
C GLY A 295 4.14 14.74 -6.24
N TRP A 296 4.01 16.05 -6.51
CA TRP A 296 4.95 17.05 -5.99
C TRP A 296 5.01 17.11 -4.46
N THR A 297 3.86 17.05 -3.76
CA THR A 297 3.78 17.24 -2.30
C THR A 297 4.75 16.33 -1.53
N PHE A 298 4.87 15.06 -1.93
CA PHE A 298 5.68 14.05 -1.24
C PHE A 298 6.99 13.72 -1.98
N ASN A 299 7.32 14.45 -3.03
CA ASN A 299 8.57 14.28 -3.78
C ASN A 299 9.77 14.61 -2.88
N GLY A 300 10.74 13.70 -2.80
CA GLY A 300 11.93 13.86 -1.97
C GLY A 300 13.09 14.62 -2.61
N TYR A 301 12.96 15.06 -3.85
CA TYR A 301 14.04 15.64 -4.67
C TYR A 301 13.63 16.99 -5.30
N LYS A 302 12.75 17.73 -4.65
CA LYS A 302 12.17 18.99 -5.17
C LYS A 302 13.25 20.01 -5.50
N THR A 303 14.26 20.18 -4.64
CA THR A 303 15.34 21.16 -4.87
C THR A 303 16.16 20.80 -6.11
N ALA A 304 16.62 19.55 -6.20
CA ALA A 304 17.38 19.05 -7.35
C ALA A 304 16.57 19.14 -8.65
N ILE A 305 15.28 18.79 -8.60
CA ILE A 305 14.38 18.92 -9.73
C ILE A 305 14.28 20.38 -10.16
N ALA A 306 13.95 21.30 -9.24
CA ALA A 306 13.78 22.72 -9.54
C ALA A 306 15.03 23.35 -10.16
N GLN A 307 16.22 22.98 -9.68
CA GLN A 307 17.50 23.44 -10.23
C GLN A 307 17.82 22.85 -11.60
N SER A 308 17.37 21.63 -11.89
CA SER A 308 17.62 20.95 -13.17
C SER A 308 16.70 21.37 -14.32
N LEU A 309 15.64 22.14 -14.04
CA LEU A 309 14.67 22.54 -15.05
C LEU A 309 15.29 23.53 -16.04
N THR A 310 15.13 23.24 -17.33
CA THR A 310 15.37 24.22 -18.39
C THR A 310 14.35 25.37 -18.33
N ALA A 311 14.62 26.46 -19.05
CA ALA A 311 13.66 27.57 -19.17
C ALA A 311 12.36 27.13 -19.86
N ALA A 312 12.47 26.26 -20.89
CA ALA A 312 11.32 25.73 -21.61
C ALA A 312 10.45 24.82 -20.72
N GLU A 313 11.06 23.94 -19.91
CA GLU A 313 10.30 23.11 -18.97
C GLU A 313 9.61 23.94 -17.89
N LEU A 314 10.26 25.01 -17.40
CA LEU A 314 9.64 25.93 -16.44
C LEU A 314 8.41 26.64 -17.04
N GLU A 315 8.50 27.10 -18.29
CA GLU A 315 7.34 27.69 -18.96
C GLU A 315 6.21 26.68 -19.18
N ALA A 316 6.53 25.45 -19.56
CA ALA A 316 5.53 24.39 -19.67
C ALA A 316 4.80 24.14 -18.33
N ILE A 317 5.51 24.24 -17.20
CA ILE A 317 4.93 24.17 -15.85
C ILE A 317 4.04 25.39 -15.57
N ARG A 318 4.48 26.61 -15.87
CA ARG A 318 3.69 27.84 -15.71
C ARG A 318 2.38 27.76 -16.49
N ASP A 319 2.44 27.34 -17.74
CA ASP A 319 1.29 27.13 -18.61
C ASP A 319 0.33 26.09 -18.04
N LYS A 320 0.86 24.95 -17.57
CA LYS A 320 0.06 23.88 -16.94
C LYS A 320 -0.66 24.40 -15.69
N VAL A 321 0.03 25.15 -14.83
CA VAL A 321 -0.56 25.74 -13.61
C VAL A 321 -1.62 26.78 -13.96
N SER A 322 -1.37 27.63 -14.96
CA SER A 322 -2.33 28.61 -15.46
C SER A 322 -3.62 27.96 -15.97
N ARG A 323 -3.51 26.90 -16.78
CA ARG A 323 -4.66 26.12 -17.25
C ARG A 323 -5.43 25.49 -16.09
N VAL A 324 -4.74 24.88 -15.15
CA VAL A 324 -5.36 24.23 -13.97
C VAL A 324 -6.12 25.25 -13.11
N LYS A 325 -5.56 26.44 -12.89
CA LYS A 325 -6.24 27.52 -12.14
C LYS A 325 -7.58 27.92 -12.77
N ARG A 326 -7.68 27.91 -14.10
CA ARG A 326 -8.89 28.26 -14.87
C ARG A 326 -9.85 27.08 -15.08
N SER A 327 -9.47 25.88 -14.65
CA SER A 327 -10.28 24.67 -14.84
C SER A 327 -11.25 24.42 -13.67
N ASN A 328 -12.14 23.44 -13.87
CA ASN A 328 -13.12 23.01 -12.87
C ASN A 328 -12.57 21.98 -11.86
N VAL A 329 -11.25 21.76 -11.79
CA VAL A 329 -10.67 20.87 -10.78
C VAL A 329 -10.83 21.46 -9.38
N PHE A 330 -10.74 20.59 -8.36
CA PHE A 330 -10.85 21.00 -6.96
C PHE A 330 -9.82 22.06 -6.55
N ASP A 331 -10.23 22.98 -5.67
CA ASP A 331 -9.37 24.07 -5.20
C ASP A 331 -8.14 23.59 -4.42
N SER A 332 -8.19 22.40 -3.81
CA SER A 332 -7.03 21.76 -3.21
C SER A 332 -5.95 21.45 -4.26
N THR A 333 -6.35 20.91 -5.41
CA THR A 333 -5.44 20.63 -6.55
C THR A 333 -4.86 21.92 -7.12
N LYS A 334 -5.68 22.97 -7.27
CA LYS A 334 -5.20 24.29 -7.73
C LYS A 334 -4.14 24.87 -6.79
N ARG A 335 -4.39 24.80 -5.47
CA ARG A 335 -3.43 25.25 -4.45
C ARG A 335 -2.14 24.42 -4.46
N GLN A 336 -2.24 23.11 -4.59
CA GLN A 336 -1.07 22.23 -4.72
C GLN A 336 -0.18 22.63 -5.91
N TYR A 337 -0.79 22.84 -7.07
CA TYR A 337 -0.07 23.18 -8.30
C TYR A 337 0.56 24.58 -8.21
N ALA A 338 -0.16 25.55 -7.65
CA ALA A 338 0.35 26.89 -7.42
C ALA A 338 1.55 26.87 -6.44
N GLY A 339 1.43 26.15 -5.33
CA GLY A 339 2.52 26.01 -4.36
C GLY A 339 3.73 25.27 -4.92
N ALA A 340 3.53 24.30 -5.82
CA ALA A 340 4.63 23.63 -6.53
C ALA A 340 5.43 24.61 -7.40
N LEU A 341 4.73 25.43 -8.20
CA LEU A 341 5.37 26.45 -9.03
C LEU A 341 6.09 27.50 -8.17
N GLU A 342 5.45 27.99 -7.10
CA GLU A 342 6.06 28.95 -6.19
C GLU A 342 7.36 28.40 -5.61
N PHE A 343 7.37 27.17 -5.11
CA PHE A 343 8.58 26.52 -4.60
C PHE A 343 9.68 26.47 -5.67
N ILE A 344 9.35 26.03 -6.89
CA ILE A 344 10.32 25.92 -7.99
C ILE A 344 10.94 27.28 -8.30
N GLU A 345 10.13 28.34 -8.37
CA GLU A 345 10.61 29.69 -8.67
C GLU A 345 11.50 30.25 -7.56
N LYS A 346 11.15 30.02 -6.29
CA LYS A 346 11.99 30.42 -5.14
C LYS A 346 13.37 29.76 -5.18
N VAL A 347 13.40 28.43 -5.34
CA VAL A 347 14.68 27.69 -5.44
C VAL A 347 15.54 28.23 -6.58
N ARG A 348 14.95 28.49 -7.75
CA ARG A 348 15.68 29.00 -8.91
C ARG A 348 16.20 30.43 -8.75
N LYS A 349 15.55 31.24 -7.91
CA LYS A 349 16.02 32.59 -7.55
C LYS A 349 17.08 32.57 -6.44
N GLY A 350 17.40 31.41 -5.87
CA GLY A 350 18.29 31.28 -4.72
C GLY A 350 17.65 31.71 -3.40
N GLU A 351 16.32 31.79 -3.35
CA GLU A 351 15.58 32.11 -2.14
C GLU A 351 15.52 30.88 -1.21
N ALA A 352 15.53 31.11 0.10
CA ALA A 352 15.35 30.04 1.08
C ALA A 352 13.91 29.48 1.01
N VAL A 353 13.77 28.16 1.06
CA VAL A 353 12.51 27.42 0.91
C VAL A 353 12.21 26.48 2.06
#